data_AF-A0A9D5JQR5-F1
#
_entry.id   AF-A0A9D5JQR5-F1
#
_cell.length_a   1.000
_cell.length_b   1.000
_cell.length_c   1.000
_cell.angle_alpha   90.00
_cell.angle_beta   90.00
_cell.angle_gamma   90.00
#
_symmetry.space_group_name_H-M   'P 1'
#
loop_
_entity.id
_entity.type
_entity.pdbx_description
1 polymer ?
#
loop_
_entity_poly.entity_id
_entity_poly.type
_entity_poly.pdbx_seq_one_letter_code
_entity_poly.pdbx_strand_id
1 'polypeptide(L)'
;MRSCFAIFGILIIISGVAISYFAQAAWFSTPDAGEPIEIVVKEGMAPDAVRDLLIEADLVSSKWMYDLYGTLDDAVENPKAGTYRFRPGTSYREIADALAIGPERNALKLRFVEGNTLDE
;
A
#
# COMPACT_ATOMS: atom_id res chain seq x y z
N MET A 1 11.45 17.20 40.82
CA MET A 1 10.07 16.96 40.32
C MET A 1 9.71 17.77 39.08
N ARG A 2 10.04 19.07 38.96
CA ARG A 2 9.70 19.91 37.77
C ARG A 2 10.30 19.38 36.45
N SER A 3 11.53 18.86 36.48
CA SER A 3 12.18 18.31 35.29
C SER A 3 11.57 16.99 34.80
N CYS A 4 11.04 16.14 35.68
CA CYS A 4 10.33 14.92 35.28
C CYS A 4 9.03 15.24 34.52
N PHE A 5 8.27 16.22 35.00
CA PHE A 5 7.06 16.68 34.32
C PHE A 5 7.35 17.32 32.95
N ALA A 6 8.45 18.06 32.84
CA ALA A 6 8.90 18.63 31.57
C ALA A 6 9.31 17.54 30.56
N ILE A 7 10.05 16.52 31.00
CA ILE A 7 10.44 15.38 30.14
C ILE A 7 9.20 14.60 29.69
N PHE A 8 8.24 14.38 30.60
CA PHE A 8 6.99 13.69 30.28
C PHE A 8 6.13 14.49 29.29
N GLY A 9 6.06 15.82 29.44
CA GLY A 9 5.38 16.71 28.50
C GLY A 9 6.03 16.71 27.11
N ILE A 10 7.36 16.73 27.04
CA ILE A 10 8.10 16.64 25.76
C ILE A 10 7.87 15.28 25.10
N LEU A 11 7.89 14.18 25.87
CA LEU A 11 7.58 12.84 25.36
C LEU A 11 6.18 12.76 24.76
N ILE A 12 5.18 13.36 25.41
CA ILE A 12 3.81 13.42 24.88
C ILE A 12 3.78 14.19 23.55
N ILE A 13 4.43 15.34 23.46
CA ILE A 13 4.45 16.13 22.22
C ILE A 13 5.15 15.35 21.09
N ILE A 14 6.30 14.72 21.36
CA ILE A 14 7.01 13.91 20.36
C ILE A 14 6.13 12.74 19.90
N SER A 15 5.46 12.06 20.84
CA SER A 15 4.54 10.97 20.49
C SER A 15 3.36 11.46 19.65
N GLY A 16 2.80 12.63 19.95
CA GLY A 16 1.72 13.22 19.18
C GLY A 16 2.13 13.55 17.74
N VAL A 17 3.32 14.13 17.55
CA VAL A 17 3.87 14.42 16.21
C VAL A 17 4.11 13.11 15.43
N ALA A 18 4.70 12.10 16.06
CA ALA A 18 4.93 10.80 15.43
C ALA A 18 3.62 10.12 15.02
N ILE A 19 2.59 10.14 15.88
CA ILE A 19 1.26 9.60 15.57
C ILE A 19 0.61 10.38 14.42
N SER A 20 0.72 11.71 14.41
CA SER A 20 0.15 12.52 13.32
C SER A 20 0.83 12.24 11.97
N TYR A 21 2.14 12.05 11.95
CA TYR A 21 2.88 11.67 10.74
C TYR A 21 2.47 10.28 10.24
N PHE A 22 2.35 9.31 11.16
CA PHE A 22 1.88 7.96 10.84
C PHE A 22 0.44 7.96 10.32
N ALA A 23 -0.47 8.71 10.96
CA ALA A 23 -1.86 8.81 10.53
C ALA A 23 -1.96 9.42 9.12
N GLN A 24 -1.10 10.39 8.80
CA GLN A 24 -1.01 10.94 7.44
C GLN A 24 -0.54 9.89 6.44
N ALA A 25 0.54 9.17 6.70
CA ALA A 25 1.03 8.14 5.78
C ALA A 25 0.05 6.95 5.60
N ALA A 26 -0.66 6.56 6.65
CA ALA A 26 -1.58 5.43 6.61
C ALA A 26 -2.94 5.75 5.97
N TRP A 27 -3.46 6.97 6.15
CA TRP A 27 -4.82 7.33 5.70
C TRP A 27 -4.89 8.43 4.64
N PHE A 28 -3.93 9.34 4.59
CA PHE A 28 -3.98 10.50 3.71
C PHE A 28 -3.06 10.27 2.51
N SER A 29 -3.62 9.75 1.42
CA SER A 29 -2.93 9.71 0.13
C SER A 29 -2.60 11.14 -0.29
N THR A 30 -1.32 11.43 -0.49
CA THR A 30 -0.87 12.66 -1.15
C THR A 30 -0.12 12.22 -2.40
N PRO A 31 -0.84 11.73 -3.43
CA PRO A 31 -0.19 11.18 -4.61
C PRO A 31 0.61 12.29 -5.27
N ASP A 32 1.91 12.08 -5.41
CA ASP A 32 2.77 13.02 -6.11
C ASP A 32 2.37 13.06 -7.60
N ALA A 33 2.67 14.16 -8.29
CA ALA A 33 2.46 14.29 -9.73
C ALA A 33 3.49 13.49 -10.56
N GLY A 34 4.20 12.55 -9.92
CA GLY A 34 5.21 11.69 -10.52
C GLY A 34 4.63 10.57 -11.40
N GLU A 35 5.53 9.87 -12.08
CA GLU A 35 5.19 8.72 -12.92
C GLU A 35 4.71 7.54 -12.04
N PRO A 36 3.62 6.83 -12.43
CA PRO A 36 3.17 5.64 -11.71
C PRO A 36 4.25 4.55 -11.72
N ILE A 37 4.54 4.01 -10.54
CA ILE A 37 5.46 2.89 -10.36
C ILE A 37 4.66 1.60 -10.57
N GLU A 38 5.08 0.80 -11.54
CA GLU A 38 4.49 -0.50 -11.84
C GLU A 38 5.18 -1.58 -11.00
N ILE A 39 4.38 -2.35 -10.26
CA ILE A 39 4.84 -3.48 -9.46
C ILE A 39 4.15 -4.77 -9.92
N VAL A 40 4.88 -5.87 -9.90
CA VAL A 40 4.35 -7.19 -10.30
C VAL A 40 4.40 -8.15 -9.12
N VAL A 41 3.23 -8.48 -8.59
CA VAL A 41 3.07 -9.48 -7.53
C VAL A 41 2.87 -10.84 -8.19
N LYS A 42 3.80 -11.77 -7.97
CA LYS A 42 3.73 -13.12 -8.54
C LYS A 42 2.74 -14.00 -7.78
N GLU A 43 2.17 -14.99 -8.47
CA GLU A 43 1.35 -16.01 -7.83
C GLU A 43 2.13 -16.76 -6.74
N GLY A 44 1.50 -16.94 -5.58
CA GLY A 44 2.10 -17.61 -4.43
C GLY A 44 3.19 -16.79 -3.71
N MET A 45 3.39 -15.52 -4.06
CA MET A 45 4.31 -14.65 -3.34
C MET A 45 3.81 -14.45 -1.90
N ALA A 46 4.70 -14.64 -0.91
CA ALA A 46 4.37 -14.44 0.48
C ALA A 46 4.11 -12.93 0.78
N PRO A 47 3.23 -12.59 1.74
CA PRO A 47 2.96 -11.19 2.10
C PRO A 47 4.23 -10.41 2.46
N ASP A 48 5.17 -11.08 3.14
CA ASP A 48 6.46 -10.52 3.49
C ASP A 48 7.30 -10.11 2.27
N ALA A 49 7.26 -10.90 1.20
CA ALA A 49 7.98 -10.63 -0.04
C ALA A 49 7.31 -9.51 -0.85
N VAL A 50 5.97 -9.43 -0.81
CA VAL A 50 5.23 -8.29 -1.40
C VAL A 50 5.61 -6.99 -0.70
N ARG A 51 5.70 -7.00 0.63
CA ARG A 51 6.12 -5.84 1.41
C ARG A 51 7.55 -5.41 1.07
N ASP A 52 8.49 -6.34 0.99
CA ASP A 52 9.87 -6.01 0.62
C ASP A 52 9.93 -5.38 -0.78
N LEU A 53 9.10 -5.85 -1.71
CA LEU A 53 8.94 -5.28 -3.05
C LEU A 53 8.33 -3.86 -3.04
N LEU A 54 7.36 -3.58 -2.15
CA LEU A 54 6.81 -2.23 -1.98
C LEU A 54 7.84 -1.22 -1.44
N ILE A 55 8.75 -1.68 -0.58
CA ILE A 55 9.82 -0.85 -0.02
C ILE A 55 10.90 -0.59 -1.09
N GLU A 56 11.29 -1.62 -1.84
CA GLU A 56 12.25 -1.49 -2.94
C GLU A 56 11.74 -0.54 -4.04
N ALA A 57 10.42 -0.54 -4.25
CA ALA A 57 9.74 0.37 -5.18
C ALA A 57 9.51 1.79 -4.64
N ASP A 58 9.99 2.12 -3.43
CA ASP A 58 9.78 3.41 -2.74
C ASP A 58 8.30 3.83 -2.60
N LEU A 59 7.39 2.86 -2.63
CA LEU A 59 5.96 3.09 -2.39
C LEU A 59 5.64 3.15 -0.90
N VAL A 60 6.46 2.49 -0.08
CA VAL A 60 6.34 2.44 1.37
C VAL A 60 7.63 2.93 2.01
N SER A 61 7.54 4.06 2.71
CA SER A 61 8.70 4.72 3.34
C SER A 61 9.32 3.94 4.51
N SER A 62 8.59 3.01 5.13
CA SER A 62 9.09 2.28 6.31
C SER A 62 8.42 0.92 6.48
N LYS A 63 9.24 -0.14 6.46
CA LYS A 63 8.82 -1.53 6.72
C LYS A 63 8.01 -1.65 8.00
N TRP A 64 8.55 -1.09 9.08
CA TRP A 64 7.94 -1.15 10.41
C TRP A 64 6.56 -0.45 10.47
N MET A 65 6.37 0.66 9.76
CA MET A 65 5.08 1.36 9.74
C MET A 65 4.02 0.57 8.97
N TYR A 66 4.42 -0.06 7.85
CA TYR A 66 3.52 -0.89 7.08
C TYR A 66 3.17 -2.19 7.81
N ASP A 67 4.11 -2.79 8.55
CA ASP A 67 3.84 -3.93 9.43
C ASP A 67 2.87 -3.55 10.56
N LEU A 68 3.07 -2.39 11.18
CA LEU A 68 2.16 -1.86 12.18
C LEU A 68 0.75 -1.63 11.59
N TYR A 69 0.66 -1.17 10.34
CA TYR A 69 -0.63 -1.08 9.64
C TYR A 69 -1.24 -2.46 9.39
N GLY A 70 -0.44 -3.45 8.97
CA GLY A 70 -0.89 -4.83 8.76
C GLY A 70 -1.45 -5.50 10.01
N THR A 71 -1.01 -5.11 11.21
CA THR A 71 -1.63 -5.58 12.47
C THR A 71 -3.00 -4.96 12.76
N LEU A 72 -3.36 -3.87 12.08
CA LEU A 72 -4.64 -3.17 12.22
C LEU A 72 -5.63 -3.55 11.11
N ASP A 73 -5.13 -4.03 9.96
CA ASP A 73 -5.91 -4.29 8.76
C ASP A 73 -5.42 -5.55 8.04
N ASP A 74 -6.27 -6.58 8.03
CA ASP A 74 -6.00 -7.88 7.43
C ASP A 74 -5.84 -7.82 5.89
N ALA A 75 -6.17 -6.68 5.25
CA ALA A 75 -5.94 -6.46 3.82
C ALA A 75 -4.47 -6.67 3.43
N VAL A 76 -3.53 -6.42 4.34
CA VAL A 76 -2.10 -6.63 4.13
C VAL A 76 -1.72 -8.12 4.04
N GLU A 77 -2.47 -9.00 4.70
CA GLU A 77 -2.12 -10.43 4.83
C GLU A 77 -2.42 -11.24 3.56
N ASN A 78 -3.29 -10.75 2.68
CA ASN A 78 -3.79 -11.52 1.54
C ASN A 78 -3.59 -10.79 0.19
N PRO A 79 -2.35 -10.44 -0.19
CA PRO A 79 -2.11 -9.82 -1.48
C PRO A 79 -2.42 -10.79 -2.62
N LYS A 80 -3.18 -10.31 -3.61
CA LYS A 80 -3.46 -11.04 -4.84
C LYS A 80 -2.32 -10.85 -5.83
N ALA A 81 -2.10 -11.86 -6.66
CA ALA A 81 -1.16 -11.76 -7.77
C ALA A 81 -1.71 -10.85 -8.86
N GLY A 82 -0.81 -10.09 -9.48
CA GLY A 82 -1.21 -9.11 -10.48
C GLY A 82 -0.15 -8.05 -10.75
N THR A 83 -0.42 -7.26 -11.78
CA THR A 83 0.31 -6.03 -12.07
C THR A 83 -0.46 -4.86 -11.48
N TYR A 84 0.21 -4.07 -10.66
CA TYR A 84 -0.36 -2.90 -10.01
C TYR A 84 0.43 -1.66 -10.40
N ARG A 85 -0.25 -0.51 -10.44
CA ARG A 85 0.38 0.78 -10.68
C ARG A 85 0.01 1.72 -9.56
N PHE A 86 1.01 2.11 -8.78
CA PHE A 86 0.83 3.02 -7.67
C PHE A 86 1.60 4.30 -7.93
N ARG A 87 1.10 5.42 -7.42
CA ARG A 87 1.87 6.67 -7.44
C ARG A 87 2.68 6.80 -6.16
N PRO A 88 3.86 7.42 -6.19
CA PRO A 88 4.54 7.83 -4.97
C PRO A 88 3.59 8.64 -4.08
N GLY A 89 3.60 8.37 -2.77
CA GLY A 89 2.70 9.03 -1.82
C GLY A 89 1.27 8.47 -1.75
N THR A 90 0.99 7.34 -2.41
CA THR A 90 -0.23 6.54 -2.16
C THR A 90 -0.21 6.04 -0.71
N SER A 91 -1.33 6.15 0.01
CA SER A 91 -1.40 5.73 1.41
C SER A 91 -1.28 4.21 1.57
N TYR A 92 -0.80 3.76 2.75
CA TYR A 92 -0.66 2.33 3.04
C TYR A 92 -1.99 1.58 2.90
N ARG A 93 -3.09 2.20 3.33
CA ARG A 93 -4.44 1.68 3.15
C ARG A 93 -4.75 1.40 1.70
N GLU A 94 -4.59 2.39 0.83
CA GLU A 94 -4.98 2.29 -0.57
C GLU A 94 -4.13 1.24 -1.31
N ILE A 95 -2.85 1.11 -0.94
CA ILE A 95 -1.97 0.04 -1.43
C ILE A 95 -2.46 -1.33 -0.95
N ALA A 96 -2.71 -1.48 0.36
CA ALA A 96 -3.16 -2.73 0.96
C ALA A 96 -4.51 -3.18 0.39
N ASP A 97 -5.47 -2.25 0.29
CA ASP A 97 -6.79 -2.49 -0.30
C ASP A 97 -6.69 -2.94 -1.76
N ALA A 98 -5.88 -2.24 -2.57
CA ALA A 98 -5.68 -2.62 -3.96
C ALA A 98 -5.07 -4.03 -4.08
N LEU A 99 -4.07 -4.34 -3.24
CA LEU A 99 -3.46 -5.67 -3.22
C LEU A 99 -4.44 -6.75 -2.77
N ALA A 100 -5.28 -6.49 -1.77
CA ALA A 100 -6.30 -7.42 -1.26
C ALA A 100 -7.43 -7.67 -2.27
N ILE A 101 -7.89 -6.61 -2.95
CA ILE A 101 -8.96 -6.67 -3.95
C ILE A 101 -8.48 -7.40 -5.22
N GLY A 102 -7.24 -7.15 -5.64
CA GLY A 102 -6.71 -7.65 -6.91
C GLY A 102 -6.44 -6.54 -7.93
N PRO A 103 -5.64 -6.83 -8.96
CA PRO A 103 -5.32 -5.85 -10.00
C PRO A 103 -6.59 -5.41 -10.72
N GLU A 104 -6.62 -4.16 -11.20
CA GLU A 104 -7.71 -3.69 -12.05
C GLU A 104 -7.88 -4.64 -13.25
N ARG A 105 -9.10 -5.16 -13.40
CA ARG A 105 -9.43 -5.99 -14.56
C ARG A 105 -9.41 -5.11 -15.78
N ASN A 106 -8.33 -5.15 -16.55
CA ASN A 106 -8.30 -4.58 -17.89
C ASN A 106 -9.42 -5.24 -18.70
N ALA A 107 -10.53 -4.52 -18.90
CA ALA A 107 -11.62 -4.96 -19.73
C ALA A 107 -11.12 -5.05 -21.17
N LEU A 108 -10.68 -6.25 -21.57
CA LEU A 108 -10.37 -6.56 -22.96
C LEU A 108 -11.62 -6.27 -23.77
N LYS A 109 -11.54 -5.21 -24.59
CA LYS A 109 -12.62 -4.83 -25.50
C LYS A 109 -12.61 -5.81 -26.67
N LEU A 110 -13.14 -7.00 -26.42
CA LEU A 110 -13.33 -8.02 -27.45
C LEU A 110 -14.45 -7.54 -28.38
N ARG A 111 -14.06 -7.12 -29.58
CA ARG A 111 -15.03 -6.93 -30.67
C ARG A 111 -15.31 -8.32 -31.25
N PHE A 112 -16.43 -8.90 -30.85
CA PHE A 112 -17.00 -10.04 -31.56
C PHE A 112 -17.50 -9.54 -32.92
N VAL A 113 -16.83 -9.94 -34.00
CA VAL A 113 -17.36 -9.79 -35.36
C VAL A 113 -18.34 -10.94 -35.54
N GLU A 114 -19.62 -10.61 -35.77
CA GLU A 114 -20.65 -11.61 -36.04
C GLU A 114 -20.24 -12.48 -37.23
N GLY A 115 -20.25 -13.82 -37.04
CA GLY A 115 -19.93 -14.78 -38.10
C GLY A 115 -18.79 -15.78 -37.80
N ASN A 116 -18.06 -15.63 -36.69
CA ASN A 116 -17.08 -16.63 -36.24
C ASN A 116 -17.67 -17.49 -35.12
N THR A 117 -17.81 -18.79 -35.37
CA THR A 117 -18.01 -19.79 -34.31
C THR A 117 -16.68 -20.06 -33.62
N LEU A 118 -16.71 -20.26 -32.29
CA LEU A 118 -15.56 -20.75 -31.54
C LEU A 118 -15.47 -22.27 -31.77
N ASP A 119 -14.77 -22.66 -32.83
CA ASP A 119 -14.30 -24.04 -33.00
C ASP A 119 -12.84 -24.10 -32.53
N GLU A 120 -12.66 -24.22 -31.22
CA GLU A 120 -11.64 -25.04 -30.52
C GLU A 120 -11.96 -25.14 -29.03
#